data_AF-A0A3C2CG41-F1
#
_entry.id   AF-A0A3C2CG41-F1
#
_cell.length_a   1.000
_cell.length_b   1.000
_cell.length_c   1.000
_cell.angle_alpha   90.00
_cell.angle_beta   90.00
_cell.angle_gamma   90.00
#
_symmetry.space_group_name_H-M   'P 1'
#
loop_
_entity.id
_entity.type
_entity.pdbx_description
1 polymer ?
#
loop_
_entity_poly.entity_id
_entity_poly.type
_entity_poly.pdbx_seq_one_letter_code
_entity_poly.pdbx_strand_id
1 'polypeptide(L)'
;MLKITIPDGEGFNEETNEFTILKGHEIQLEHSLVSLSKWESVWKKPFLTKNDKSTEESIDYIRCMTITQNVDPKVYSLITQTEIDKVKDYIADSMTATTFTTDNHKINREIITAEVIYYWMIALDVPFECQKWHLNRLLTLINVCNIKNQPIKKGNKQTILNQQRELNKTRRAQLNTTG
;
A
#
# COMPACT_ATOMS: atom_id res chain seq x y z
N MET A 1 -8.07 3.62 -9.12
CA MET A 1 -8.93 2.52 -9.54
C MET A 1 -8.41 1.88 -10.81
N LEU A 2 -8.24 0.55 -10.80
CA LEU A 2 -7.84 -0.25 -11.95
C LEU A 2 -9.08 -0.85 -12.63
N LYS A 3 -9.08 -0.92 -13.96
CA LYS A 3 -10.06 -1.69 -14.73
C LYS A 3 -9.38 -2.90 -15.33
N ILE A 4 -9.98 -4.08 -15.17
CA ILE A 4 -9.53 -5.29 -15.87
C ILE A 4 -10.71 -5.94 -16.59
N THR A 5 -10.43 -6.54 -17.73
CA THR A 5 -11.40 -7.31 -18.52
C THR A 5 -11.07 -8.77 -18.35
N ILE A 6 -11.95 -9.51 -17.69
CA ILE A 6 -11.86 -10.96 -17.59
C ILE A 6 -12.46 -11.52 -18.88
N PRO A 7 -11.71 -12.34 -19.65
CA PRO A 7 -12.20 -12.88 -20.90
C PRO A 7 -13.30 -13.92 -20.67
N ASP A 8 -14.05 -14.23 -21.73
CA ASP A 8 -14.92 -15.41 -21.74
C ASP A 8 -14.09 -16.68 -21.57
N GLY A 9 -14.66 -17.68 -20.90
CA GLY A 9 -13.98 -18.94 -20.68
C GLY A 9 -14.94 -20.07 -20.34
N GLU A 10 -14.39 -21.26 -20.11
CA GLU A 10 -15.18 -22.44 -19.75
C GLU A 10 -15.10 -22.68 -18.25
N GLY A 11 -16.26 -22.79 -17.60
CA GLY A 11 -16.40 -23.25 -16.23
C GLY A 11 -16.94 -24.67 -16.21
N PHE A 12 -16.31 -25.54 -15.43
CA PHE A 12 -16.83 -26.88 -15.18
C PHE A 12 -17.88 -26.83 -14.06
N ASN A 13 -19.07 -27.36 -14.33
CA ASN A 13 -20.11 -27.51 -13.31
C ASN A 13 -20.06 -28.93 -12.72
N GLU A 14 -19.59 -29.05 -11.49
CA GLU A 14 -19.48 -30.35 -10.79
C GLU A 14 -20.83 -31.04 -10.57
N GLU A 15 -21.92 -30.29 -10.46
CA GLU A 15 -23.25 -30.87 -10.23
C GLU A 15 -23.81 -31.55 -11.50
N THR A 16 -23.58 -30.96 -12.66
CA THR A 16 -24.10 -31.46 -13.94
C THR A 16 -23.06 -32.23 -14.76
N ASN A 17 -21.78 -32.21 -14.35
CA ASN A 17 -20.64 -32.73 -15.11
C ASN A 17 -20.54 -32.16 -16.54
N GLU A 18 -20.89 -30.89 -16.72
CA GLU A 18 -20.88 -30.21 -18.01
C GLU A 18 -19.97 -28.98 -18.00
N PHE A 19 -19.34 -28.71 -19.15
CA PHE A 19 -18.65 -27.45 -19.39
C PHE A 19 -19.68 -26.39 -19.79
N THR A 20 -19.67 -25.27 -19.08
CA THR A 20 -20.53 -24.11 -19.34
C THR A 20 -19.67 -22.93 -19.75
N ILE A 21 -20.13 -22.17 -20.76
CA ILE A 21 -19.45 -20.94 -21.15
C ILE A 21 -19.79 -19.87 -20.10
N LEU A 22 -18.76 -19.45 -19.37
CA LEU A 22 -18.83 -18.31 -18.47
C LEU A 22 -18.51 -17.06 -19.28
N LYS A 23 -19.45 -16.11 -19.25
CA LYS A 23 -19.23 -14.80 -19.86
C LYS A 23 -18.23 -14.03 -19.02
N GLY A 24 -17.23 -13.49 -19.68
CA GLY A 24 -16.28 -12.55 -19.15
C GLY A 24 -16.97 -11.28 -18.64
N HIS A 25 -16.24 -10.51 -17.84
CA HIS A 25 -16.76 -9.31 -17.23
C HIS A 25 -15.68 -8.24 -17.10
N GLU A 26 -16.06 -6.98 -17.33
CA GLU A 26 -15.20 -5.86 -16.97
C GLU A 26 -15.43 -5.51 -15.50
N ILE A 27 -14.39 -5.61 -14.68
CA ILE A 27 -14.46 -5.28 -13.26
C ILE A 27 -13.57 -4.10 -12.92
N GLN A 28 -14.05 -3.28 -11.99
CA GLN A 28 -13.34 -2.15 -11.43
C GLN A 28 -12.83 -2.53 -10.05
N LEU A 29 -11.53 -2.29 -9.82
CA LEU A 29 -10.81 -2.71 -8.63
C LEU A 29 -10.20 -1.51 -7.92
N GLU A 30 -10.24 -1.53 -6.60
CA GLU A 30 -9.51 -0.56 -5.77
C GLU A 30 -8.80 -1.26 -4.61
N HIS A 31 -7.48 -1.03 -4.53
CA HIS A 31 -6.65 -1.51 -3.45
C HIS A 31 -6.80 -0.54 -2.28
N SER A 32 -7.74 -0.83 -1.38
CA SER A 32 -8.14 0.07 -0.30
C SER A 32 -7.98 -0.58 1.08
N LEU A 33 -8.12 0.20 2.16
CA LEU A 33 -8.13 -0.37 3.51
C LEU A 33 -9.34 -1.30 3.72
N VAL A 34 -10.46 -1.02 3.03
CA VAL A 34 -11.63 -1.90 3.05
C VAL A 34 -11.32 -3.27 2.43
N SER A 35 -10.69 -3.29 1.25
CA SER A 35 -10.34 -4.55 0.60
C SER A 35 -9.28 -5.33 1.38
N LEU A 36 -8.31 -4.62 1.99
CA LEU A 36 -7.34 -5.19 2.93
C LEU A 36 -8.03 -5.89 4.10
N SER A 37 -8.89 -5.16 4.82
CA SER A 37 -9.59 -5.68 6.01
C SER A 37 -10.46 -6.90 5.69
N LYS A 38 -11.18 -6.88 4.55
CA LYS A 38 -11.97 -8.03 4.08
C LYS A 38 -11.10 -9.27 3.91
N TRP A 39 -9.99 -9.14 3.20
CA TRP A 39 -9.09 -10.27 2.95
C TRP A 39 -8.46 -10.81 4.22
N GLU A 40 -7.96 -9.93 5.10
CA GLU A 40 -7.37 -10.35 6.38
C GLU A 40 -8.38 -11.07 7.27
N SER A 41 -9.67 -10.69 7.22
CA SER A 41 -10.74 -11.37 7.96
C SER A 41 -11.00 -12.81 7.48
N VAL A 42 -10.79 -13.08 6.18
CA VAL A 42 -10.96 -14.40 5.57
C VAL A 42 -9.75 -15.28 5.86
N TRP A 43 -8.56 -14.78 5.55
CA TRP A 43 -7.32 -15.57 5.62
C TRP A 43 -6.68 -15.61 7.00
N LYS A 44 -7.04 -14.68 7.89
CA LYS A 44 -6.48 -14.54 9.25
C LYS A 44 -4.96 -14.39 9.24
N LYS A 45 -4.45 -13.69 8.23
CA LYS A 45 -3.02 -13.44 8.01
C LYS A 45 -2.83 -11.95 7.69
N PRO A 46 -1.70 -11.35 8.09
CA PRO A 46 -1.35 -10.00 7.66
C PRO A 46 -1.08 -9.98 6.16
N PHE A 47 -1.66 -9.02 5.44
CA PHE A 47 -1.50 -8.91 4.00
C PHE A 47 -0.17 -8.24 3.61
N LEU A 48 0.28 -7.23 4.37
CA LEU A 48 1.48 -6.43 4.08
C LEU A 48 2.78 -7.14 4.53
N THR A 49 2.99 -8.36 4.06
CA THR A 49 4.19 -9.17 4.34
C THR A 49 5.10 -9.28 3.13
N LYS A 50 6.37 -9.60 3.37
CA LYS A 50 7.35 -9.89 2.30
C LYS A 50 7.12 -11.23 1.58
N ASN A 51 6.32 -12.11 2.16
CA ASN A 51 6.05 -13.41 1.57
C ASN A 51 5.09 -13.26 0.39
N ASP A 52 5.38 -14.00 -0.68
CA ASP A 52 4.48 -14.12 -1.82
C ASP A 52 3.18 -14.81 -1.41
N LYS A 53 2.09 -14.35 -2.01
CA LYS A 53 0.75 -14.91 -1.83
C LYS A 53 0.54 -16.06 -2.80
N SER A 54 -0.22 -17.06 -2.38
CA SER A 54 -0.66 -18.11 -3.32
C SER A 54 -1.54 -17.51 -4.42
N THR A 55 -1.72 -18.27 -5.51
CA THR A 55 -2.65 -17.88 -6.59
C THR A 55 -4.07 -17.71 -6.06
N GLU A 56 -4.51 -18.60 -5.17
CA GLU A 56 -5.83 -18.52 -4.52
C GLU A 56 -5.97 -17.26 -3.65
N GLU A 57 -4.96 -16.97 -2.83
CA GLU A 57 -4.91 -15.76 -2.01
C GLU A 57 -4.96 -14.49 -2.87
N SER A 58 -4.29 -14.51 -4.03
CA SER A 58 -4.25 -13.39 -4.99
C SER A 58 -5.58 -13.16 -5.69
N ILE A 59 -6.23 -14.24 -6.17
CA ILE A 59 -7.57 -14.18 -6.79
C ILE A 59 -8.59 -13.71 -5.76
N ASP A 60 -8.51 -14.21 -4.53
CA ASP A 60 -9.42 -13.79 -3.47
C ASP A 60 -9.23 -12.32 -3.09
N TYR A 61 -8.00 -11.82 -3.18
CA TYR A 61 -7.74 -10.40 -2.99
C TYR A 61 -8.36 -9.54 -4.09
N ILE A 62 -8.29 -9.99 -5.36
CA ILE A 62 -8.98 -9.32 -6.48
C ILE A 62 -10.49 -9.26 -6.23
N ARG A 63 -11.08 -10.33 -5.72
CA ARG A 63 -12.48 -10.36 -5.29
C ARG A 63 -12.75 -9.31 -4.21
N CYS A 64 -11.91 -9.23 -3.18
CA CYS A 64 -12.04 -8.24 -2.10
C CYS A 64 -11.88 -6.78 -2.59
N MET A 65 -11.08 -6.54 -3.62
CA MET A 65 -10.85 -5.24 -4.26
C MET A 65 -11.97 -4.81 -5.22
N THR A 66 -12.85 -5.73 -5.62
CA THR A 66 -13.89 -5.43 -6.62
C THR A 66 -14.93 -4.46 -6.09
N ILE A 67 -15.14 -3.36 -6.84
CA ILE A 67 -16.16 -2.34 -6.58
C ILE A 67 -17.41 -2.58 -7.43
N THR A 68 -17.24 -3.14 -8.64
CA THR A 68 -18.36 -3.50 -9.53
C THR A 68 -19.35 -4.37 -8.78
N GLN A 69 -20.62 -3.98 -8.81
CA GLN A 69 -21.69 -4.70 -8.10
C GLN A 69 -22.20 -5.87 -8.94
N ASN A 70 -22.75 -6.90 -8.28
CA ASN A 70 -23.41 -8.05 -8.91
C ASN A 70 -22.53 -8.85 -9.88
N VAL A 71 -21.23 -8.96 -9.60
CA VAL A 71 -20.31 -9.85 -10.34
C VAL A 71 -20.53 -11.29 -9.88
N ASP A 72 -20.72 -12.21 -10.83
CA ASP A 72 -20.84 -13.64 -10.53
C ASP A 72 -19.49 -14.17 -9.96
N PRO A 73 -19.48 -14.81 -8.78
CA PRO A 73 -18.27 -15.39 -8.19
C PRO A 73 -17.50 -16.33 -9.13
N LYS A 74 -18.16 -17.01 -10.07
CA LYS A 74 -17.52 -17.89 -11.05
C LYS A 74 -16.61 -17.13 -12.02
N VAL A 75 -16.83 -15.84 -12.24
CA VAL A 75 -15.98 -15.04 -13.12
C VAL A 75 -14.55 -14.93 -12.58
N TYR A 76 -14.36 -14.97 -11.25
CA TYR A 76 -13.02 -14.88 -10.67
C TYR A 76 -12.15 -16.12 -10.95
N SER A 77 -12.74 -17.28 -11.24
CA SER A 77 -11.96 -18.47 -11.63
C SER A 77 -11.38 -18.37 -13.04
N LEU A 78 -11.85 -17.41 -13.85
CA LEU A 78 -11.34 -17.13 -15.19
C LEU A 78 -10.20 -16.10 -15.20
N ILE A 79 -9.81 -15.58 -14.04
CA ILE A 79 -8.71 -14.61 -13.96
C ILE A 79 -7.42 -15.29 -14.39
N THR A 80 -6.79 -14.73 -15.44
CA THR A 80 -5.51 -15.26 -15.92
C THR A 80 -4.34 -14.65 -15.16
N GLN A 81 -3.16 -15.26 -15.28
CA GLN A 81 -1.94 -14.72 -14.67
C GLN A 81 -1.63 -13.30 -15.15
N THR A 82 -1.99 -12.96 -16.39
CA THR A 82 -1.73 -11.62 -16.93
C THR A 82 -2.56 -10.54 -16.23
N GLU A 83 -3.81 -10.84 -15.84
CA GLU A 83 -4.65 -9.96 -15.02
C GLU A 83 -4.12 -9.86 -13.59
N ILE A 84 -3.63 -10.96 -13.02
CA ILE A 84 -3.00 -10.96 -11.69
C ILE A 84 -1.78 -10.03 -11.67
N ASP A 85 -0.94 -10.10 -12.70
CA ASP A 85 0.27 -9.27 -12.78
C ASP A 85 -0.07 -7.78 -12.93
N LYS A 86 -1.07 -7.42 -13.75
CA LYS A 86 -1.61 -6.04 -13.82
C LYS A 86 -2.08 -5.54 -12.44
N VAL A 87 -2.74 -6.39 -11.67
CA VAL A 87 -3.20 -6.04 -10.32
C VAL A 87 -2.02 -5.88 -9.36
N LYS A 88 -1.00 -6.74 -9.43
CA LYS A 88 0.23 -6.61 -8.63
C LYS A 88 0.93 -5.29 -8.92
N ASP A 89 1.07 -4.92 -10.18
CA ASP A 89 1.68 -3.64 -10.58
C ASP A 89 0.88 -2.45 -10.03
N TYR A 90 -0.44 -2.53 -10.10
CA TYR A 90 -1.32 -1.51 -9.53
C TYR A 90 -1.18 -1.37 -8.00
N ILE A 91 -1.09 -2.49 -7.28
CA ILE A 91 -0.86 -2.50 -5.82
C ILE A 91 0.50 -1.89 -5.48
N ALA A 92 1.52 -2.10 -6.32
CA ALA A 92 2.87 -1.58 -6.11
C ALA A 92 3.02 -0.08 -6.42
N ASP A 93 2.09 0.52 -7.17
CA ASP A 93 2.10 1.94 -7.51
C ASP A 93 1.96 2.82 -6.26
N SER A 94 2.85 3.81 -6.10
CA SER A 94 2.87 4.71 -4.94
C SER A 94 1.60 5.58 -4.83
N MET A 95 0.90 5.81 -5.95
CA MET A 95 -0.26 6.71 -6.07
C MET A 95 -0.02 8.14 -5.56
N THR A 96 1.24 8.56 -5.46
CA THR A 96 1.62 9.85 -4.90
C THR A 96 2.95 10.37 -5.42
N ALA A 97 3.08 11.69 -5.48
CA ALA A 97 4.34 12.39 -5.77
C ALA A 97 5.17 12.64 -4.50
N THR A 98 4.62 12.37 -3.31
CA THR A 98 5.34 12.57 -2.05
C THR A 98 6.51 11.60 -1.93
N THR A 99 7.71 12.15 -1.77
CA THR A 99 8.91 11.36 -1.47
C THR A 99 9.36 11.64 -0.04
N PHE A 100 9.92 10.63 0.62
CA PHE A 100 10.49 10.75 1.95
C PHE A 100 12.00 10.65 1.85
N THR A 101 12.73 11.61 2.42
CA THR A 101 14.18 11.51 2.55
C THR A 101 14.49 10.35 3.49
N THR A 102 15.30 9.39 3.02
CA THR A 102 15.75 8.23 3.79
C THR A 102 16.73 8.68 4.89
N ASP A 103 16.22 9.31 5.95
CA ASP A 103 16.96 9.36 7.19
C ASP A 103 17.00 7.93 7.75
N ASN A 104 18.16 7.51 8.29
CA ASN A 104 18.44 6.17 8.82
C ASN A 104 17.44 5.73 9.91
N HIS A 105 16.22 5.40 9.50
CA HIS A 105 15.19 4.90 10.39
C HIS A 105 15.46 3.42 10.63
N LYS A 106 15.54 3.08 11.92
CA LYS A 106 15.56 1.69 12.40
C LYS A 106 14.44 0.93 11.68
N ILE A 107 14.77 -0.22 11.09
CA ILE A 107 13.79 -1.10 10.44
C ILE A 107 12.71 -1.43 11.49
N ASN A 108 11.51 -0.86 11.33
CA ASN A 108 10.38 -1.24 12.15
C ASN A 108 9.97 -2.66 11.73
N ARG A 109 9.93 -3.58 12.68
CA ARG A 109 9.55 -4.99 12.46
C ARG A 109 8.09 -5.27 12.85
N GLU A 110 7.34 -4.22 13.15
CA GLU A 110 5.93 -4.32 13.46
C GLU A 110 5.14 -4.92 12.29
N ILE A 111 4.27 -5.87 12.60
CA ILE A 111 3.33 -6.44 11.65
C ILE A 111 2.18 -5.44 11.47
N ILE A 112 1.98 -4.98 10.24
CA ILE A 112 0.95 -3.99 9.91
C ILE A 112 -0.30 -4.73 9.41
N THR A 113 -1.37 -4.73 10.19
CA THR A 113 -2.71 -5.21 9.80
C THR A 113 -3.66 -4.03 9.56
N ALA A 114 -4.87 -4.32 9.06
CA ALA A 114 -5.90 -3.33 8.88
C ALA A 114 -6.26 -2.59 10.19
N GLU A 115 -6.34 -3.28 11.33
CA GLU A 115 -6.64 -2.66 12.63
C GLU A 115 -5.55 -1.69 13.08
N VAL A 116 -4.28 -1.99 12.79
CA VAL A 116 -3.16 -1.09 13.06
C VAL A 116 -3.30 0.19 12.22
N ILE A 117 -3.69 0.06 10.95
CA ILE A 117 -3.92 1.21 10.07
C ILE A 117 -5.15 2.02 10.54
N TYR A 118 -6.24 1.37 10.95
CA TYR A 118 -7.40 2.04 11.55
C TYR A 118 -7.03 2.77 12.85
N TYR A 119 -6.20 2.16 13.70
CA TYR A 119 -5.66 2.82 14.88
C TYR A 119 -4.87 4.09 14.51
N TRP A 120 -4.00 4.04 13.50
CA TRP A 120 -3.29 5.23 13.02
C TRP A 120 -4.24 6.30 12.49
N MET A 121 -5.31 5.91 11.78
CA MET A 121 -6.32 6.86 11.31
C MET A 121 -6.97 7.58 12.49
N ILE A 122 -7.40 6.84 13.52
CA ILE A 122 -8.01 7.42 14.72
C ILE A 122 -7.03 8.31 15.48
N ALA A 123 -5.81 7.84 15.70
CA ALA A 123 -4.79 8.58 16.47
C ALA A 123 -4.34 9.88 15.80
N LEU A 124 -4.50 9.99 14.49
CA LEU A 124 -4.11 11.15 13.68
C LEU A 124 -5.32 11.95 13.16
N ASP A 125 -6.53 11.66 13.65
CA ASP A 125 -7.79 12.27 13.23
C ASP A 125 -8.01 12.23 11.70
N VAL A 126 -7.58 11.15 11.05
CA VAL A 126 -7.78 10.93 9.61
C VAL A 126 -9.24 10.53 9.37
N PRO A 127 -9.97 11.23 8.47
CA PRO A 127 -11.36 10.91 8.17
C PRO A 127 -11.55 9.47 7.63
N PHE A 128 -12.61 8.80 8.06
CA PHE A 128 -12.89 7.41 7.68
C PHE A 128 -13.21 7.25 6.19
N GLU A 129 -13.55 8.31 5.46
CA GLU A 129 -13.73 8.27 4.01
C GLU A 129 -12.45 7.83 3.29
N CYS A 130 -11.29 8.14 3.86
CA CYS A 130 -9.97 7.77 3.31
C CYS A 130 -9.74 6.25 3.30
N GLN A 131 -10.53 5.45 4.04
CA GLN A 131 -10.44 3.98 4.00
C GLN A 131 -10.75 3.41 2.60
N LYS A 132 -11.45 4.17 1.76
CA LYS A 132 -11.80 3.82 0.37
C LYS A 132 -10.76 4.29 -0.64
N TRP A 133 -9.78 5.10 -0.24
CA TRP A 133 -8.70 5.51 -1.12
C TRP A 133 -7.77 4.35 -1.40
N HIS A 134 -6.91 4.53 -2.41
CA HIS A 134 -5.80 3.62 -2.60
C HIS A 134 -4.95 3.52 -1.33
N LEU A 135 -4.58 2.31 -0.93
CA LEU A 135 -3.92 2.03 0.34
C LEU A 135 -2.59 2.77 0.45
N ASN A 136 -1.75 2.75 -0.60
CA ASN A 136 -0.47 3.47 -0.59
C ASN A 136 -0.65 4.99 -0.41
N ARG A 137 -1.73 5.56 -0.94
CA ARG A 137 -2.06 6.98 -0.75
C ARG A 137 -2.46 7.26 0.70
N LEU A 138 -3.27 6.38 1.31
CA LEU A 138 -3.65 6.48 2.73
C LEU A 138 -2.41 6.35 3.64
N LEU A 139 -1.57 5.34 3.42
CA LEU A 139 -0.33 5.14 4.18
C LEU A 139 0.62 6.33 4.04
N THR A 140 0.71 6.92 2.85
CA THR A 140 1.48 8.14 2.61
C THR A 140 0.93 9.31 3.43
N LEU A 141 -0.39 9.51 3.45
CA LEU A 141 -1.03 10.56 4.25
C LEU A 141 -0.75 10.37 5.74
N ILE A 142 -0.93 9.15 6.25
CA ILE A 142 -0.61 8.79 7.64
C ILE A 142 0.84 9.14 7.96
N ASN A 143 1.78 8.80 7.07
CA ASN A 143 3.19 9.11 7.26
C ASN A 143 3.47 10.62 7.28
N VAL A 144 2.86 11.38 6.37
CA VAL A 144 2.96 12.86 6.35
C VAL A 144 2.43 13.46 7.64
N CYS A 145 1.25 13.06 8.09
CA CYS A 145 0.66 13.51 9.35
C CYS A 145 1.59 13.19 10.53
N ASN A 146 2.13 11.97 10.59
CA ASN A 146 3.06 11.56 11.63
C ASN A 146 4.33 12.43 11.64
N ILE A 147 4.96 12.68 10.48
CA ILE A 147 6.14 13.54 10.37
C ILE A 147 5.85 14.98 10.81
N LYS A 148 4.69 15.52 10.44
CA LYS A 148 4.31 16.91 10.77
C LYS A 148 3.91 17.09 12.24
N ASN A 149 3.34 16.04 12.84
CA ASN A 149 2.93 16.04 14.25
C ASN A 149 4.10 15.69 15.19
N GLN A 150 5.20 15.15 14.68
CA GLN A 150 6.39 14.91 15.49
C GLN A 150 6.98 16.22 15.99
N PRO A 151 7.36 16.30 17.29
CA PRO A 151 8.04 17.47 17.80
C PRO A 151 9.32 17.67 16.99
N ILE A 152 9.54 18.90 16.48
CA ILE A 152 10.74 19.27 15.74
C ILE A 152 11.93 18.79 16.55
N LYS A 153 12.65 17.78 16.05
CA LYS A 153 13.91 17.35 16.67
C LYS A 153 14.79 18.58 16.72
N LYS A 154 14.99 19.14 17.91
CA LYS A 154 16.07 20.12 18.11
C LYS A 154 17.33 19.41 17.62
N GLY A 155 17.94 19.94 16.56
CA GLY A 155 19.08 19.31 15.91
C GLY A 155 20.08 18.89 16.98
N ASN A 156 20.66 17.69 16.82
CA ASN A 156 21.65 17.20 17.77
C ASN A 156 22.70 18.29 17.94
N LYS A 157 22.87 18.80 19.18
CA LYS A 157 23.79 19.92 19.45
C LYS A 157 25.17 19.64 18.84
N GLN A 158 25.57 18.38 18.80
CA GLN A 158 26.82 17.94 18.20
C GLN A 158 26.89 18.14 16.67
N THR A 159 25.81 17.87 15.93
CA THR A 159 25.80 18.04 14.47
C THR A 159 25.83 19.51 14.09
N ILE A 160 25.09 20.35 14.83
CA ILE A 160 25.12 21.81 14.67
C ILE A 160 26.52 22.35 14.98
N LEU A 161 27.15 21.91 16.08
CA LEU A 161 28.51 22.31 16.44
C LEU A 161 29.54 21.90 15.39
N ASN A 162 29.42 20.69 14.83
CA ASN A 162 30.32 20.22 13.77
C ASN A 162 30.19 21.05 12.48
N GLN A 163 28.95 21.37 12.06
CA GLN A 163 28.71 22.25 10.92
C GLN A 163 29.27 23.66 11.15
N GLN A 164 29.08 24.22 12.35
CA GLN A 164 29.63 25.52 12.70
C GLN A 164 31.17 25.52 12.74
N ARG A 165 31.80 24.42 13.20
CA ARG A 165 33.26 24.26 13.15
C ARG A 165 33.79 24.26 11.72
N GLU A 166 33.15 23.53 10.81
CA GLU A 166 33.54 23.51 9.38
C GLU A 166 33.34 24.87 8.71
N LEU A 167 32.23 25.56 8.99
CA LEU A 167 31.99 26.92 8.51
C LEU A 167 33.01 27.93 9.05
N ASN A 168 33.39 27.83 10.33
CA ASN A 168 34.41 28.70 10.90
C ASN A 168 35.80 28.40 10.34
N LYS A 169 36.12 27.13 10.09
CA LYS A 169 37.36 26.71 9.44
C LYS A 169 37.47 27.27 8.02
N THR A 170 36.38 27.20 7.23
CA THR A 170 36.34 27.78 5.88
C THR A 170 36.45 29.30 5.90
N ARG A 171 35.75 30.00 6.79
CA ARG A 171 35.88 31.46 6.94
C ARG A 171 37.30 31.90 7.32
N ARG A 172 37.93 31.21 8.27
CA ARG A 172 39.32 31.46 8.67
C ARG A 172 40.30 31.26 7.53
N ALA A 173 40.11 30.22 6.73
CA ALA A 173 40.92 29.98 5.53
C ALA A 173 40.73 31.10 4.48
N GLN A 174 39.50 31.58 4.27
CA GLN A 174 39.23 32.69 3.34
C GLN A 174 39.84 34.02 3.80
N LEU A 175 39.81 34.29 5.11
CA LEU A 175 40.33 35.53 5.69
C LEU A 175 41.83 35.46 6.00
N ASN A 176 42.48 34.31 5.79
CA ASN A 176 43.86 34.03 6.20
C ASN A 176 44.14 34.37 7.68
N THR A 177 43.15 34.14 8.56
CA THR A 177 43.28 34.40 10.00
C THR A 177 43.29 33.11 10.83
N THR A 178 44.01 33.15 11.94
CA THR A 178 44.04 32.08 12.95
C THR A 178 43.09 32.32 14.13
N GLY A 179 42.36 33.43 14.09
CA GLY A 179 41.33 33.84 15.05
C GLY A 179 40.45 34.89 14.42
#